data_AF-A0A914BZ13-F1
#
_entry.id   AF-A0A914BZ13-F1
#
_cell.length_a   1.000
_cell.length_b   1.000
_cell.length_c   1.000
_cell.angle_alpha   90.00
_cell.angle_beta   90.00
_cell.angle_gamma   90.00
#
_symmetry.space_group_name_H-M   'P 1'
#
loop_
_entity.id
_entity.type
_entity.pdbx_description
1 polymer ?
#
loop_
_entity_poly.entity_id
_entity_poly.type
_entity_poly.pdbx_seq_one_letter_code
_entity_poly.pdbx_strand_id
1 'polypeptide(L)'
;MGQNCRLTCQLCTPSPPTTLSPAQCYDSLPSCSYSAFLCNYTLYLTFMSQNCPVTCGLCVPLATTKDPCSDKSLIPNLPSNCSAFSSLCTISVFQAIMTEYCPKTCGFCTSTISPGATSTSPLALG
;
A
#
# COMPACT_ATOMS: atom_id res chain seq x y z
N MET A 1 -23.74 11.59 22.12
CA MET A 1 -24.88 12.53 22.00
C MET A 1 -24.36 13.92 21.72
N GLY A 2 -24.77 14.54 20.62
CA GLY A 2 -24.40 15.92 20.30
C GLY A 2 -25.43 16.53 19.35
N GLN A 3 -26.52 17.05 19.92
CA GLN A 3 -27.51 17.84 19.19
C GLN A 3 -27.70 19.11 20.02
N ASN A 4 -27.26 20.26 19.50
CA ASN A 4 -27.77 21.61 19.81
C ASN A 4 -26.91 22.68 19.11
N CYS A 5 -26.81 22.65 17.77
CA CYS A 5 -26.29 23.79 17.03
C CYS A 5 -27.47 24.66 16.58
N ARG A 6 -27.57 25.85 17.17
CA ARG A 6 -28.65 26.83 16.94
C ARG A 6 -28.55 27.44 15.54
N LEU A 7 -29.68 27.42 14.83
CA LEU A 7 -29.90 27.62 13.38
C LEU A 7 -29.59 29.02 12.78
N THR A 8 -28.67 29.83 13.31
CA THR A 8 -28.56 31.24 12.87
C THR A 8 -27.24 31.70 12.26
N CYS A 9 -26.35 30.81 11.83
CA CYS A 9 -25.32 31.16 10.83
C CYS A 9 -24.93 29.89 10.06
N GLN A 10 -24.95 29.94 8.73
CA GLN A 10 -24.61 28.85 7.80
C GLN A 10 -23.13 28.42 7.88
N LEU A 11 -22.70 27.84 9.01
CA LEU A 11 -21.37 27.24 9.19
C LEU A 11 -21.49 25.86 9.86
N CYS A 12 -22.45 25.05 9.41
CA CYS A 12 -22.38 23.61 9.62
C CYS A 12 -21.72 23.00 8.38
N THR A 13 -20.40 23.15 8.24
CA THR A 13 -19.65 22.19 7.43
C THR A 13 -19.57 20.90 8.26
N PRO A 14 -19.92 19.72 7.70
CA PRO A 14 -19.51 18.49 8.35
C PRO A 14 -17.98 18.53 8.40
N SER A 15 -17.42 18.66 9.60
CA SER A 15 -16.03 18.30 9.81
C SER A 15 -15.90 16.86 9.27
N PRO A 16 -15.03 16.60 8.28
CA PRO A 16 -14.87 15.23 7.80
C PRO A 16 -14.48 14.38 9.00
N PRO A 17 -15.14 13.22 9.23
CA PRO A 17 -14.75 12.34 10.31
C PRO A 17 -13.26 12.02 10.12
N THR A 18 -12.42 12.43 11.07
CA THR A 18 -10.97 12.26 11.03
C THR A 18 -10.57 10.80 11.32
N THR A 19 -11.43 9.85 10.93
CA THR A 19 -11.11 8.44 10.91
C THR A 19 -10.53 8.17 9.53
N LEU A 20 -9.23 8.41 9.39
CA LEU A 20 -8.50 8.06 8.18
C LEU A 20 -8.75 6.57 7.94
N SER A 21 -9.48 6.23 6.89
CA SER A 21 -9.71 4.83 6.55
C SER A 21 -8.34 4.20 6.25
N PRO A 22 -8.08 2.94 6.67
CA PRO A 22 -6.77 2.31 6.48
C PRO A 22 -6.34 2.21 5.01
N ALA A 23 -7.28 2.37 4.06
CA ALA A 23 -7.02 2.48 2.63
C ALA A 23 -6.40 3.82 2.18
N GLN A 24 -6.46 4.87 3.00
CA GLN A 24 -5.92 6.20 2.70
C GLN A 24 -4.75 6.58 3.62
N CYS A 25 -4.16 5.61 4.31
CA CYS A 25 -2.99 5.80 5.13
C CYS A 25 -1.71 5.72 4.28
N TYR A 26 -1.32 6.84 3.67
CA TYR A 26 -0.07 6.96 2.92
C TYR A 26 0.51 8.37 3.06
N ASP A 27 1.82 8.49 2.90
CA ASP A 27 2.49 9.78 2.84
C ASP A 27 2.34 10.37 1.42
N SER A 28 1.82 11.59 1.35
CA SER A 28 1.53 12.30 0.10
C SER A 28 2.73 13.04 -0.47
N LEU A 29 3.75 13.29 0.35
CA LEU A 29 4.95 14.04 -0.06
C LEU A 29 6.20 13.15 -0.06
N PRO A 30 7.09 13.28 -1.05
CA PRO A 30 8.34 12.52 -1.11
C PRO A 30 9.33 12.89 0.01
N SER A 31 9.17 14.09 0.60
CA SER A 31 10.07 14.61 1.64
C SER A 31 9.70 14.17 3.06
N CYS A 32 8.60 13.43 3.25
CA CYS A 32 8.10 13.07 4.59
C CYS A 32 9.18 12.43 5.47
N SER A 33 9.95 11.48 4.91
CA SER A 33 11.05 10.80 5.62
C SER A 33 12.12 11.74 6.17
N TYR A 34 12.47 12.80 5.44
CA TYR A 34 13.45 13.80 5.89
C TYR A 34 12.86 14.82 6.86
N SER A 35 11.53 14.99 6.86
CA SER A 35 10.82 15.95 7.71
C SER A 35 10.16 15.32 8.94
N ALA A 36 10.45 14.06 9.27
CA ALA A 36 9.84 13.33 10.39
C ALA A 36 9.95 14.08 11.75
N PHE A 37 11.04 14.83 11.96
CA PHE A 37 11.22 15.62 13.18
C PHE A 37 10.13 16.69 13.37
N LEU A 38 9.53 17.20 12.28
CA LEU A 38 8.45 18.19 12.32
C LEU A 38 7.17 17.67 12.97
N CYS A 39 6.98 16.35 13.08
CA CYS A 39 5.84 15.75 13.78
C CYS A 39 5.78 16.15 15.27
N ASN A 40 6.90 16.60 15.86
CA ASN A 40 6.97 17.00 17.27
C ASN A 40 6.80 18.52 17.49
N TYR A 41 6.64 19.30 16.41
CA TYR A 41 6.51 20.75 16.49
C TYR A 41 5.06 21.16 16.24
N THR A 42 4.43 21.83 17.22
CA THR A 42 3.01 22.20 17.17
C THR A 42 2.64 23.01 15.92
N LEU A 43 3.55 23.87 15.46
CA LEU A 43 3.36 24.67 14.25
C LEU A 43 3.20 23.83 12.97
N TYR A 44 3.79 22.64 12.93
CA TYR A 44 3.82 21.77 11.75
C TYR A 44 2.91 20.54 11.88
N LEU A 45 2.31 20.29 13.05
CA LEU A 45 1.44 19.14 13.30
C LEU A 45 0.29 19.03 12.27
N THR A 46 -0.42 20.13 11.98
CA THR A 46 -1.51 20.12 10.99
C THR A 46 -1.01 19.79 9.59
N PHE A 47 0.14 20.35 9.19
CA PHE A 47 0.73 20.08 7.89
C PHE A 47 1.20 18.64 7.76
N MET A 48 1.93 18.15 8.77
CA MET A 48 2.48 16.81 8.80
C MET A 48 1.39 15.75 8.95
N SER A 49 0.32 16.01 9.69
CA SER A 49 -0.80 15.07 9.79
C SER A 49 -1.57 14.90 8.50
N GLN A 50 -1.70 15.97 7.71
CA GLN A 50 -2.40 15.90 6.40
C GLN A 50 -1.55 15.25 5.31
N ASN A 51 -0.23 15.50 5.33
CA ASN A 51 0.64 15.12 4.22
C ASN A 51 1.53 13.91 4.51
N CYS A 52 1.82 13.64 5.78
CA CYS A 52 2.77 12.61 6.22
C CYS A 52 2.22 11.78 7.40
N PRO A 53 0.96 11.28 7.35
CA PRO A 53 0.36 10.60 8.49
C PRO A 53 1.06 9.28 8.83
N VAL A 54 1.69 8.61 7.86
CA VAL A 54 2.46 7.37 8.10
C VAL A 54 3.76 7.72 8.80
N THR A 55 4.51 8.68 8.26
CA THR A 55 5.78 9.12 8.86
C THR A 55 5.59 9.61 10.30
N CYS A 56 4.49 10.31 10.60
CA CYS A 56 4.19 10.75 11.98
C CYS A 56 3.55 9.67 12.87
N GLY A 57 3.39 8.44 12.37
CA GLY A 57 2.79 7.34 13.14
C GLY A 57 1.32 7.57 13.49
N LEU A 58 0.62 8.45 12.77
CA LEU A 58 -0.79 8.75 12.98
C LEU A 58 -1.70 7.69 12.36
N CYS A 59 -1.15 6.87 11.47
CA CYS A 59 -1.81 5.70 10.94
C CYS A 59 -0.78 4.65 10.49
N VAL A 60 -1.22 3.41 10.31
CA VAL A 60 -0.43 2.32 9.75
C VAL A 60 -1.02 1.94 8.39
N PRO A 61 -0.24 1.98 7.29
CA PRO A 61 -0.73 1.55 5.99
C PRO A 61 -1.14 0.08 6.08
N LEU A 62 -2.30 -0.25 5.53
CA LEU A 62 -2.65 -1.66 5.40
C LEU A 62 -1.60 -2.32 4.51
N ALA A 63 -1.00 -3.42 4.98
CA ALA A 63 -0.07 -4.18 4.17
C ALA A 63 -0.81 -4.69 2.94
N THR A 64 -0.65 -4.00 1.80
CA THR A 64 -1.09 -4.53 0.52
C THR A 64 -0.25 -5.78 0.30
N THR A 65 -0.87 -6.95 0.39
CA THR A 65 -0.25 -8.20 -0.03
C THR A 65 0.10 -8.02 -1.50
N LYS A 66 1.35 -7.65 -1.78
CA LYS A 66 1.82 -7.46 -3.13
C LYS A 66 1.77 -8.83 -3.77
N ASP A 67 0.84 -8.98 -4.70
CA ASP A 67 0.65 -10.24 -5.41
C ASP A 67 2.01 -10.67 -6.00
N PRO A 68 2.56 -11.82 -5.58
CA PRO A 68 3.84 -12.29 -6.09
C PRO A 68 3.78 -12.58 -7.59
N CYS A 69 2.58 -12.75 -8.14
CA CYS A 69 2.24 -12.88 -9.56
C CYS A 69 1.70 -11.55 -10.13
N SER A 70 2.47 -10.48 -9.99
CA SER A 70 2.18 -9.24 -10.71
C SER A 70 3.39 -8.76 -11.47
N ASP A 71 3.15 -8.30 -12.69
CA ASP A 71 4.15 -7.61 -13.49
C ASP A 71 4.58 -6.31 -12.77
N LYS A 72 5.87 -6.03 -12.83
CA LYS A 72 6.57 -4.91 -12.23
C LYS A 72 7.33 -4.16 -13.32
N SER A 73 7.62 -2.90 -13.06
CA SER A 73 8.53 -2.16 -13.93
C SER A 73 9.97 -2.47 -13.60
N LEU A 74 10.79 -2.65 -14.62
CA LEU A 74 12.26 -2.68 -14.51
C LEU A 74 12.83 -1.34 -14.02
N ILE A 75 12.07 -0.25 -14.21
CA ILE A 75 12.43 1.10 -13.82
C ILE A 75 11.51 1.57 -12.68
N PRO A 76 12.04 2.03 -11.54
CA PRO A 76 11.23 2.55 -10.45
C PRO A 76 10.29 3.68 -10.91
N ASN A 77 9.06 3.70 -10.39
CA ASN A 77 8.02 4.70 -10.69
C ASN A 77 7.52 4.76 -12.14
N LEU A 78 7.82 3.75 -12.97
CA LEU A 78 7.25 3.61 -14.31
C LEU A 78 6.21 2.48 -14.35
N PRO A 79 5.22 2.52 -15.26
CA PRO A 79 4.38 1.36 -15.55
C PRO A 79 5.21 0.19 -16.10
N SER A 80 4.76 -1.04 -15.83
CA SER A 80 5.36 -2.26 -16.38
C SER A 80 5.24 -2.28 -17.90
N ASN A 81 6.34 -2.57 -18.60
CA ASN A 81 6.36 -2.71 -20.06
C ASN A 81 6.50 -4.17 -20.51
N CYS A 82 6.02 -5.10 -19.67
CA CYS A 82 6.17 -6.54 -19.89
C CYS A 82 5.56 -7.00 -21.22
N SER A 83 4.45 -6.40 -21.67
CA SER A 83 3.83 -6.71 -22.96
C SER A 83 4.80 -6.56 -24.14
N ALA A 84 5.64 -5.53 -24.13
CA ALA A 84 6.64 -5.30 -25.17
C ALA A 84 7.82 -6.28 -25.10
N PHE A 85 8.06 -6.85 -23.93
CA PHE A 85 9.18 -7.78 -23.67
C PHE A 85 8.74 -9.26 -23.62
N SER A 86 7.51 -9.58 -23.99
CA SER A 86 6.97 -10.94 -23.96
C SER A 86 7.82 -11.96 -24.76
N SER A 87 8.51 -11.52 -25.81
CA SER A 87 9.44 -12.36 -26.58
C SER A 87 10.68 -12.78 -25.79
N LEU A 88 11.04 -12.06 -24.72
CA LEU A 88 12.18 -12.38 -23.86
C LEU A 88 11.87 -13.53 -22.90
N CYS A 89 10.60 -13.91 -22.71
CA CYS A 89 10.20 -14.99 -21.80
C CYS A 89 10.84 -16.35 -22.17
N THR A 90 11.14 -16.58 -23.45
CA THR A 90 11.71 -17.85 -23.94
C THR A 90 13.24 -17.81 -24.04
N ILE A 91 13.85 -16.65 -23.82
CA ILE A 91 15.30 -16.49 -23.95
C ILE A 91 15.94 -16.74 -22.59
N SER A 92 16.78 -17.78 -22.50
CA SER A 92 17.39 -18.27 -21.25
C SER A 92 18.11 -17.18 -20.45
N VAL A 93 18.82 -16.26 -21.13
CA VAL A 93 19.54 -15.16 -20.46
C VAL A 93 18.61 -14.16 -19.78
N PHE A 94 17.38 -14.00 -20.26
CA PHE A 94 16.39 -13.08 -19.69
C PHE A 94 15.41 -13.75 -18.73
N GLN A 95 15.47 -15.08 -18.59
CA GLN A 95 14.51 -15.85 -17.82
C GLN A 95 14.43 -15.38 -16.35
N ALA A 96 15.57 -15.11 -15.70
CA ALA A 96 15.60 -14.61 -14.33
C ALA A 96 14.92 -13.23 -14.20
N ILE A 97 15.25 -12.31 -15.10
CA ILE A 97 14.67 -10.95 -15.14
C ILE A 97 13.16 -11.03 -15.39
N MET A 98 12.74 -11.83 -16.37
CA MET A 98 11.34 -11.99 -16.73
C MET A 98 10.54 -12.74 -15.65
N THR A 99 11.17 -13.62 -14.87
CA THR A 99 10.55 -14.26 -13.69
C THR A 99 10.32 -13.26 -12.55
N GLU A 100 11.23 -12.32 -12.33
CA GLU A 100 11.10 -11.37 -11.23
C GLU A 100 10.16 -10.20 -11.56
N TYR A 101 10.24 -9.69 -12.79
CA TYR A 101 9.57 -8.47 -13.21
C TYR A 101 8.35 -8.70 -14.09
N CYS A 102 8.31 -9.79 -14.84
CA CYS A 102 7.19 -10.09 -15.74
C CYS A 102 6.58 -11.49 -15.52
N PRO A 103 6.42 -11.96 -14.26
CA PRO A 103 5.97 -13.33 -14.00
C PRO A 103 4.58 -13.61 -14.57
N LYS A 104 3.70 -12.60 -14.60
CA LYS A 104 2.34 -12.75 -15.11
C LYS A 104 2.32 -12.74 -16.62
N THR A 105 3.02 -11.81 -17.26
CA THR A 105 3.11 -11.75 -18.74
C THR A 105 3.77 -13.01 -19.30
N CYS A 106 4.79 -13.55 -18.65
CA CYS A 106 5.46 -14.77 -19.10
C CYS A 106 4.77 -16.07 -18.64
N GLY A 107 3.70 -15.98 -17.84
CA GLY A 107 3.04 -17.17 -17.28
C GLY A 107 3.89 -17.96 -16.29
N PHE A 108 4.90 -17.35 -15.67
CA PHE A 108 5.76 -17.95 -14.66
C PHE A 108 5.13 -18.00 -13.26
N CYS A 109 3.94 -17.43 -13.12
CA CYS A 109 3.14 -17.56 -11.93
C CYS A 109 2.78 -19.02 -11.68
N THR A 110 3.60 -19.71 -10.89
CA THR A 110 3.19 -20.92 -10.22
C THR A 110 2.49 -20.47 -8.95
N SER A 111 1.24 -20.91 -8.77
CA SER A 111 0.53 -20.72 -7.50
C SER A 111 1.21 -21.58 -6.44
N THR A 112 2.38 -21.17 -5.97
CA THR A 112 2.90 -21.64 -4.68
C THR A 112 1.97 -21.04 -3.64
N ILE A 113 0.92 -21.80 -3.33
CA ILE A 113 0.37 -21.86 -1.98
C ILE A 113 1.60 -21.96 -1.08
N SER A 114 1.92 -20.87 -0.39
CA SER A 114 2.99 -20.85 0.59
C SER A 114 2.73 -22.00 1.57
N PRO A 115 3.60 -23.01 1.70
CA PRO A 115 3.42 -24.09 2.67
C PRO A 115 3.58 -23.63 4.13
N GLY A 116 3.54 -22.32 4.40
CA GLY A 116 3.87 -21.70 5.68
C GLY A 116 2.67 -21.26 6.54
N ALA A 117 1.45 -21.72 6.26
CA ALA A 117 0.31 -21.57 7.18
C ALA A 117 -0.27 -22.95 7.51
N THR A 118 0.32 -23.56 8.53
CA THR A 118 -0.06 -24.81 9.19
C THR A 118 -1.55 -24.91 9.55
N SER A 119 -2.16 -26.07 9.28
CA SER A 119 -3.18 -26.64 10.17
C SER A 119 -3.21 -28.17 10.02
N THR A 120 -2.21 -28.84 10.58
CA THR A 120 -2.40 -30.21 11.08
C THR A 120 -3.36 -30.12 12.25
N SER A 121 -4.61 -30.50 12.04
CA SER A 121 -5.55 -30.85 13.12
C SER A 121 -5.70 -32.37 13.15
N PRO A 122 -5.15 -33.07 14.15
CA PRO A 122 -5.50 -34.46 14.41
C PRO A 122 -6.55 -34.53 15.53
N LEU A 123 -7.83 -34.65 15.19
CA LEU A 123 -8.92 -35.07 16.10
C LEU A 123 -10.04 -35.65 15.22
N ALA A 124 -10.74 -36.73 15.55
CA ALA A 124 -10.71 -37.69 16.66
C ALA A 124 -11.58 -38.89 16.22
N LEU A 125 -11.46 -40.00 16.95
CA LEU A 125 -12.26 -41.22 16.80
C LEU A 125 -13.78 -40.96 16.78
N GLY A 126 -14.49 -41.75 15.99
CA GLY A 126 -15.95 -41.95 16.03
C GLY A 126 -16.34 -43.20 15.27
#